data_AF-A0AA95F6P4-F1
#
_entry.id   AF-A0AA95F6P4-F1
#
_cell.length_a   1.000
_cell.length_b   1.000
_cell.length_c   1.000
_cell.angle_alpha   90.00
_cell.angle_beta   90.00
_cell.angle_gamma   90.00
#
_symmetry.space_group_name_H-M   'P 1'
#
loop_
_entity.id
_entity.type
_entity.pdbx_description
1 polymer ?
#
loop_
_entity_poly.entity_id
_entity_poly.type
_entity_poly.pdbx_seq_one_letter_code
_entity_poly.pdbx_strand_id
1 'polypeptide(L)'
;MGLLVVLFLGLAVYFPGQGFDFDSLAFQLTMPGLDEELFYRGVLLLMLNEVFGKPVRILGAWMGWGAVLSSLAFGLTHALGYADGGFTFEPLLMATTGVSALLLVWLREKTGSVLLPILLHNYGNAIFMLV
;
A
#
# COMPACT_ATOMS: atom_id res chain seq x y z
N MET A 1 -12.80 -3.87 4.14
CA MET A 1 -12.19 -5.03 3.46
C MET A 1 -12.76 -5.25 2.07
N GLY A 2 -14.07 -5.50 1.89
CA GLY A 2 -14.64 -5.79 0.55
C GLY A 2 -14.30 -4.78 -0.56
N LEU A 3 -14.33 -3.47 -0.27
CA LEU A 3 -13.96 -2.43 -1.24
C LEU A 3 -12.51 -2.56 -1.74
N LEU A 4 -11.57 -2.87 -0.83
CA LEU A 4 -10.15 -3.01 -1.17
C LEU A 4 -9.91 -4.25 -2.03
N VAL A 5 -10.60 -5.35 -1.72
CA VAL A 5 -10.53 -6.59 -2.51
C VAL A 5 -11.01 -6.33 -3.94
N VAL A 6 -12.15 -5.65 -4.10
CA VAL A 6 -12.72 -5.29 -5.40
C VAL A 6 -11.81 -4.32 -6.16
N LEU A 7 -11.25 -3.33 -5.47
CA LEU A 7 -10.30 -2.38 -6.08
C LEU A 7 -9.09 -3.10 -6.66
N PHE A 8 -8.41 -3.94 -5.86
CA PHE A 8 -7.22 -4.66 -6.32
C PHE A 8 -7.54 -5.65 -7.44
N LEU A 9 -8.68 -6.35 -7.37
CA LEU A 9 -9.12 -7.22 -8.45
C LEU A 9 -9.39 -6.42 -9.74
N GLY A 10 -10.07 -5.28 -9.64
CA GLY A 10 -10.33 -4.42 -10.79
C GLY A 10 -9.05 -3.86 -11.42
N LEU A 11 -8.07 -3.47 -10.61
CA LEU A 11 -6.76 -3.05 -11.09
C LEU A 11 -6.00 -4.20 -11.76
N ALA A 12 -6.02 -5.40 -11.19
CA ALA A 12 -5.38 -6.59 -11.77
C ALA A 12 -5.99 -6.98 -13.12
N VAL A 13 -7.32 -6.94 -13.24
CA VAL A 13 -8.00 -7.20 -14.52
C VAL A 13 -7.62 -6.15 -15.57
N TYR A 14 -7.41 -4.89 -15.17
CA TYR A 14 -7.04 -3.81 -16.09
C TYR A 14 -5.54 -3.83 -16.46
N PHE A 15 -4.69 -4.27 -15.53
CA PHE A 15 -3.24 -4.43 -15.70
C PHE A 15 -2.81 -5.88 -15.40
N PRO A 16 -3.14 -6.85 -16.28
CA PRO A 16 -2.84 -8.25 -16.01
C PRO A 16 -1.34 -8.51 -15.99
N GLY A 17 -0.94 -9.46 -15.15
CA GLY A 17 0.46 -9.88 -15.03
C GLY A 17 0.91 -10.76 -16.19
N GLN A 18 2.18 -11.18 -16.14
CA GLN A 18 2.77 -12.06 -17.15
C GLN A 18 2.80 -13.54 -16.72
N GLY A 19 2.00 -13.91 -15.71
CA GLY A 19 1.99 -15.23 -15.07
C GLY A 19 2.87 -15.30 -13.82
N PHE A 20 2.98 -16.51 -13.24
CA PHE A 20 3.74 -16.76 -12.01
C PHE A 20 4.42 -18.13 -12.02
N ASP A 21 5.48 -18.26 -11.21
CA ASP A 21 5.94 -19.53 -10.68
C ASP A 21 5.66 -19.59 -9.17
N PHE A 22 5.86 -20.76 -8.55
CA PHE A 22 5.53 -20.94 -7.14
C PHE A 22 6.39 -20.07 -6.21
N ASP A 23 7.65 -19.83 -6.57
CA ASP A 23 8.58 -19.08 -5.73
C ASP A 23 8.21 -17.59 -5.72
N SER A 24 7.93 -17.01 -6.89
CA SER A 24 7.45 -15.64 -7.06
C SER A 24 6.08 -15.43 -6.43
N LEU A 25 5.15 -16.37 -6.55
CA LEU A 25 3.85 -16.28 -5.87
C LEU A 25 4.01 -16.34 -4.35
N ALA A 26 4.82 -17.28 -3.82
CA ALA A 26 5.09 -17.38 -2.39
C ALA A 26 5.77 -16.11 -1.86
N PHE A 27 6.69 -15.53 -2.63
CA PHE A 27 7.32 -14.26 -2.31
C PHE A 27 6.29 -13.13 -2.23
N GLN A 28 5.44 -12.94 -3.24
CA GLN A 28 4.41 -11.88 -3.22
C GLN A 28 3.35 -12.07 -2.14
N LEU A 29 3.05 -13.31 -1.76
CA LEU A 29 2.12 -13.63 -0.68
C LEU A 29 2.68 -13.35 0.72
N THR A 30 3.97 -13.05 0.84
CA THR A 30 4.65 -12.92 2.14
C THR A 30 5.49 -11.65 2.26
N MET A 31 6.60 -11.57 1.54
CA MET A 31 7.71 -10.66 1.83
C MET A 31 7.36 -9.17 1.68
N PRO A 32 6.74 -8.69 0.58
CA PRO A 32 6.49 -7.26 0.40
C PRO A 32 5.56 -6.69 1.47
N GLY A 33 4.41 -7.32 1.71
CA GLY A 33 3.49 -6.83 2.74
C GLY A 33 4.08 -6.90 4.13
N LEU A 34 4.89 -7.92 4.45
CA LEU A 34 5.58 -7.98 5.74
C LEU A 34 6.56 -6.82 5.91
N ASP A 35 7.46 -6.61 4.96
CA ASP A 35 8.46 -5.54 5.04
C ASP A 35 7.80 -4.15 5.04
N GLU A 36 7.00 -3.88 4.01
CA GLU A 36 6.48 -2.56 3.75
C GLU A 36 5.41 -2.15 4.77
N GLU A 37 4.48 -3.02 5.14
CA GLU A 37 3.42 -2.61 6.07
C GLU A 37 3.91 -2.47 7.51
N LEU A 38 4.91 -3.25 7.93
CA LEU A 38 5.56 -3.06 9.25
C LEU A 38 6.24 -1.69 9.33
N PHE A 39 6.92 -1.27 8.25
CA PHE A 39 7.53 0.05 8.20
C PHE A 39 6.48 1.17 8.07
N TYR A 40 5.68 1.15 6.99
CA TYR A 40 4.79 2.26 6.63
C TYR A 40 3.58 2.38 7.56
N ARG A 41 2.89 1.27 7.86
CA ARG A 41 1.65 1.26 8.68
C ARG A 41 1.91 0.94 10.15
N GLY A 42 3.09 0.41 10.46
CA GLY A 42 3.59 0.24 11.83
C GLY A 42 4.36 1.46 12.32
N VAL A 43 5.65 1.55 11.99
CA VAL A 43 6.59 2.50 12.63
C VAL A 43 6.40 3.93 12.12
N LEU A 44 6.43 4.16 10.81
CA LEU A 44 6.37 5.49 10.22
C LEU A 44 5.04 6.20 10.53
N LEU A 45 3.91 5.53 10.28
CA LEU A 45 2.59 6.09 10.57
C LEU A 45 2.43 6.42 12.06
N LEU A 46 2.92 5.56 12.97
CA LEU A 46 2.89 5.84 14.41
C LEU A 46 3.64 7.13 14.73
N MET A 47 4.90 7.26 14.30
CA MET A 47 5.71 8.46 14.57
C MET A 47 5.06 9.73 14.01
N LEU A 48 4.53 9.68 12.79
CA LEU A 48 3.86 10.83 12.19
C LEU A 48 2.57 11.20 12.94
N ASN A 49 1.80 10.22 13.40
CA ASN A 49 0.61 10.47 14.20
C ASN A 49 0.92 11.04 15.58
N GLU A 50 2.04 10.67 16.21
CA GLU A 50 2.50 11.29 17.46
C GLU A 50 2.84 12.77 17.27
N VAL A 51 3.44 13.13 16.12
CA VAL A 51 3.83 14.51 15.82
C VAL A 51 2.64 15.37 15.40
N PHE A 52 1.78 14.87 14.51
CA PHE A 52 0.73 15.67 13.86
C PHE A 52 -0.67 15.43 14.43
N GLY A 53 -0.85 14.41 15.26
CA GLY A 53 -2.15 13.97 15.75
C GLY A 53 -3.06 13.40 14.65
N LYS A 54 -4.30 13.10 15.04
CA LYS A 54 -5.34 12.53 14.18
C LYS A 54 -6.66 13.31 14.30
N PRO A 55 -6.71 14.58 13.84
CA PRO A 55 -7.80 15.49 14.15
C PRO A 55 -9.12 15.18 13.43
N VAL A 56 -9.09 14.42 12.34
CA VAL A 56 -10.27 14.20 11.47
C VAL A 56 -10.76 12.77 11.61
N ARG A 57 -12.08 12.58 11.67
CA ARG A 57 -12.70 11.26 11.66
C ARG A 57 -13.28 10.95 10.28
N ILE A 58 -12.74 9.93 9.61
CA ILE A 58 -13.14 9.51 8.26
C ILE A 58 -13.68 8.09 8.30
N LEU A 59 -14.97 7.91 8.02
CA LEU A 59 -15.65 6.61 7.95
C LEU A 59 -15.36 5.67 9.15
N GLY A 60 -15.23 6.27 10.34
CA GLY A 60 -14.99 5.59 11.61
C GLY A 60 -13.52 5.51 12.06
N ALA A 61 -12.56 5.88 11.21
CA ALA A 61 -11.13 5.95 11.57
C ALA A 61 -10.72 7.39 11.93
N TRP A 62 -9.86 7.55 12.94
CA TRP A 62 -9.19 8.83 13.21
C TRP A 62 -7.96 8.95 12.31
N MET A 63 -7.84 10.05 11.57
CA MET A 63 -6.80 10.28 10.58
C MET A 63 -6.25 11.71 10.69
N GLY A 64 -5.05 11.91 10.18
CA GLY A 64 -4.37 13.21 10.17
C GLY A 64 -3.29 13.25 9.09
N TRP A 65 -2.36 14.19 9.23
CA TRP A 65 -1.25 14.34 8.29
C TRP A 65 -0.36 13.10 8.19
N GLY A 66 -0.26 12.29 9.25
CA GLY A 66 0.47 11.03 9.20
C GLY A 66 -0.06 10.06 8.14
N ALA A 67 -1.37 10.04 7.90
CA ALA A 67 -1.96 9.22 6.85
C ALA A 67 -1.56 9.68 5.45
N VAL A 68 -1.58 11.00 5.22
CA VAL A 68 -1.21 11.60 3.93
C VAL A 68 0.29 11.42 3.67
N LEU A 69 1.13 11.77 4.64
CA LEU A 69 2.59 11.74 4.49
C LEU A 69 3.13 10.31 4.33
N SER A 70 2.64 9.34 5.11
CA SER A 70 3.04 7.93 4.95
C SER A 70 2.62 7.37 3.60
N SER A 71 1.44 7.71 3.11
CA SER A 71 0.94 7.25 1.80
C SER A 71 1.68 7.91 0.63
N LEU A 72 2.03 9.20 0.76
CA LEU A 72 2.86 9.89 -0.22
C LEU A 72 4.26 9.28 -0.29
N ALA A 73 4.88 8.99 0.86
CA ALA A 73 6.19 8.34 0.89
C ALA A 73 6.17 6.95 0.24
N PHE A 74 5.11 6.17 0.52
CA PHE A 74 4.89 4.88 -0.12
C PHE A 74 4.79 4.99 -1.64
N GLY A 75 3.95 5.92 -2.12
CA GLY A 75 3.78 6.14 -3.55
C GLY A 75 5.05 6.63 -4.24
N LEU A 76 5.81 7.53 -3.60
CA LEU A 76 7.06 8.06 -4.14
C LEU A 76 8.11 6.96 -4.31
N THR A 77 8.18 6.01 -3.37
CA THR A 77 9.10 4.86 -3.43
C THR A 77 8.84 3.98 -4.64
N HIS A 78 7.59 3.91 -5.10
CA HIS A 78 7.20 3.14 -6.28
C HIS A 78 7.31 3.93 -7.58
N ALA A 79 7.17 5.25 -7.51
CA ALA A 79 7.12 6.11 -8.69
C ALA A 79 8.48 6.64 -9.10
N LEU A 80 9.42 6.81 -8.17
CA LEU A 80 10.75 7.33 -8.45
C LEU A 80 11.71 6.20 -8.79
N GLY A 81 12.33 6.31 -9.96
CA GLY A 81 13.38 5.40 -10.41
C GLY A 81 14.67 6.14 -10.74
N TYR A 82 15.77 5.40 -10.82
CA TYR A 82 17.02 5.87 -11.40
C TYR A 82 17.50 4.86 -12.42
N ALA A 83 17.57 5.27 -13.68
CA ALA A 83 17.98 4.44 -14.80
C ALA A 83 18.72 5.29 -15.83
N ASP A 84 19.68 4.69 -16.54
CA ASP A 84 20.42 5.32 -17.64
C ASP A 84 21.05 6.70 -17.30
N GLY A 85 21.50 6.86 -16.06
CA GLY A 85 22.15 8.08 -15.58
C GLY A 85 21.19 9.19 -15.12
N GLY A 86 19.87 8.95 -15.14
CA GLY A 86 18.85 9.95 -14.81
C GLY A 86 17.77 9.45 -13.87
N PHE A 87 17.02 10.40 -13.29
CA PHE A 87 15.84 10.10 -12.50
C PHE A 87 14.61 9.99 -13.40
N THR A 88 13.77 8.98 -13.14
CA THR A 88 12.46 8.81 -13.76
C THR A 88 11.36 8.99 -12.71
N PHE A 89 10.18 9.42 -13.16
CA PHE A 89 9.00 9.52 -12.32
C PHE A 89 7.78 8.99 -13.06
N GLU A 90 7.07 8.05 -12.45
CA GLU A 90 5.89 7.40 -13.02
C GLU A 90 4.60 7.85 -12.28
N PRO A 91 3.86 8.85 -12.81
CA PRO A 91 2.72 9.43 -12.11
C PRO A 91 1.58 8.44 -11.83
N LEU A 92 1.41 7.46 -12.72
CA LEU A 92 0.36 6.45 -12.57
C LEU A 92 0.68 5.50 -11.41
N LEU A 93 1.92 5.03 -11.32
CA LEU A 93 2.41 4.22 -10.19
C LEU A 93 2.29 5.00 -8.88
N MET A 94 2.66 6.28 -8.87
CA MET A 94 2.48 7.17 -7.71
C MET A 94 1.02 7.17 -7.24
N ALA A 95 0.09 7.38 -8.17
CA ALA A 95 -1.33 7.49 -7.85
C ALA A 95 -1.91 6.17 -7.36
N THR A 96 -1.67 5.05 -8.07
CA THR A 96 -2.28 3.76 -7.74
C THR A 96 -1.74 3.21 -6.42
N THR A 97 -0.42 3.27 -6.20
CA THR A 97 0.20 2.78 -4.96
C THR A 97 -0.07 3.72 -3.78
N GLY A 98 -0.01 5.03 -3.98
CA GLY A 98 -0.31 6.03 -2.94
C GLY A 98 -1.77 6.00 -2.48
N VAL A 99 -2.74 5.89 -3.40
CA VAL A 99 -4.16 5.76 -3.04
C VAL A 99 -4.43 4.43 -2.31
N SER A 100 -3.83 3.33 -2.80
CA SER A 100 -3.92 2.03 -2.13
C SER A 100 -3.34 2.10 -0.71
N ALA A 101 -2.19 2.78 -0.54
CA ALA A 101 -1.57 2.98 0.76
C ALA A 101 -2.47 3.76 1.73
N LEU A 102 -3.14 4.80 1.25
CA LEU A 102 -4.06 5.60 2.06
C LEU A 102 -5.26 4.78 2.55
N LEU A 103 -5.80 3.88 1.70
CA LEU A 103 -6.87 2.98 2.08
C LEU A 103 -6.42 1.93 3.12
N LEU A 104 -5.17 1.48 3.03
CA LEU A 104 -4.57 0.59 4.02
C LEU A 104 -4.25 1.32 5.34
N VAL A 105 -3.87 2.61 5.30
CA VAL A 105 -3.80 3.45 6.51
C VAL A 105 -5.18 3.55 7.17
N TRP A 106 -6.23 3.81 6.38
CA TRP A 106 -7.60 3.85 6.91
C TRP A 106 -7.98 2.53 7.59
N LEU A 107 -7.62 1.39 6.99
CA LEU A 107 -7.88 0.07 7.58
C LEU A 107 -7.11 -0.13 8.89
N ARG A 108 -5.82 0.25 8.92
CA ARG A 108 -4.97 0.23 10.11
C ARG A 108 -5.56 1.07 11.22
N GLU A 109 -5.92 2.32 10.96
CA GLU A 109 -6.49 3.24 11.96
C GLU A 109 -7.88 2.83 12.44
N LYS A 110 -8.69 2.22 11.57
CA LYS A 110 -10.03 1.74 11.94
C LYS A 110 -9.99 0.49 12.83
N THR A 111 -9.00 -0.38 12.62
CA THR A 111 -8.97 -1.72 13.24
C THR A 111 -7.89 -1.88 14.30
N GLY A 112 -6.88 -1.02 14.31
CA GLY A 112 -5.67 -1.17 15.11
C GLY A 112 -4.73 -2.30 14.64
N SER A 113 -5.07 -3.04 13.58
CA SER A 113 -4.30 -4.20 13.11
C SER A 113 -3.34 -3.84 11.99
N VAL A 114 -2.09 -4.32 12.07
CA VAL A 114 -1.10 -4.24 10.97
C VAL A 114 -1.17 -5.49 10.10
N LEU A 115 -1.62 -6.61 10.67
CA LEU A 115 -1.79 -7.86 9.96
C LEU A 115 -2.82 -7.74 8.83
N LEU A 116 -3.91 -6.98 9.04
CA LEU A 116 -4.91 -6.78 7.99
C LEU A 116 -4.35 -6.02 6.77
N PRO A 117 -3.60 -4.91 6.94
CA PRO A 117 -2.83 -4.32 5.86
C PRO A 117 -1.86 -5.29 5.17
N ILE A 118 -1.08 -6.08 5.93
CA ILE A 118 -0.15 -7.07 5.36
C ILE A 118 -0.88 -8.04 4.43
N LEU A 119 -1.97 -8.64 4.91
CA LEU A 119 -2.73 -9.62 4.14
C LEU A 119 -3.35 -9.01 2.88
N LEU A 120 -3.88 -7.78 2.97
CA LEU A 120 -4.47 -7.12 1.80
C LEU A 120 -3.44 -6.62 0.80
N HIS A 121 -2.27 -6.18 1.27
CA HIS A 121 -1.16 -5.84 0.39
C HIS A 121 -0.71 -7.09 -0.37
N ASN A 122 -0.43 -8.19 0.33
CA ASN A 122 0.00 -9.43 -0.30
C ASN A 122 -1.04 -9.99 -1.28
N TYR A 123 -2.33 -9.91 -0.93
CA TYR A 123 -3.41 -10.19 -1.87
C TYR A 123 -3.35 -9.28 -3.09
N GLY A 124 -3.18 -7.97 -2.87
CA GLY A 124 -3.05 -6.96 -3.92
C GLY A 124 -1.88 -7.23 -4.86
N ASN A 125 -0.77 -7.80 -4.39
CA ASN A 125 0.34 -8.16 -5.27
C ASN A 125 0.09 -9.48 -6.01
N ALA A 126 -0.37 -10.50 -5.28
CA ALA A 126 -0.59 -11.82 -5.85
C ALA A 126 -1.70 -11.84 -6.89
N ILE A 127 -2.78 -11.06 -6.73
CA ILE A 127 -3.92 -11.09 -7.65
C ILE A 127 -3.56 -10.62 -9.06
N PHE A 128 -2.59 -9.72 -9.22
CA PHE A 128 -2.08 -9.31 -10.53
C PHE A 128 -1.32 -10.43 -11.24
N MET A 129 -0.75 -11.38 -10.49
CA MET A 129 -0.05 -12.52 -11.07
C MET A 129 -1.00 -13.65 -11.50
N LEU A 130 -2.20 -13.69 -10.91
CA LEU A 130 -3.18 -14.76 -11.09
C LEU A 130 -4.24 -14.46 -12.15
N VAL A 131 -4.31 -13.21 -12.62
CA VAL A 131 -5.27 -12.69 -13.62
C VAL A 131 -4.49 -12.21 -14.84
#